data_AF-A0A2M7B6J0-F1
#
_entry.id   AF-A0A2M7B6J0-F1
#
_cell.length_a   1.000
_cell.length_b   1.000
_cell.length_c   1.000
_cell.angle_alpha   90.00
_cell.angle_beta   90.00
_cell.angle_gamma   90.00
#
_symmetry.space_group_name_H-M   'P 1'
#
loop_
_entity.id
_entity.type
_entity.pdbx_description
1 polymer ?
#
loop_
_entity_poly.entity_id
_entity_poly.type
_entity_poly.pdbx_seq_one_letter_code
_entity_poly.pdbx_strand_id
1 'polypeptide(L)'
;MQFQIPQFIEVENKIVGPLALRQFLYLAGAGALSFIFYFVLEIWLWLLITAIMGAIAISLAFIKYNGQPLPKIAWIAFSFFWRPKFYLWQREAKLISIPEVEEKRKTLQQFFSEMPSVKKLWQDLITTKTPIPKREKGLRTPYWGRQPKEKFEIFRKLTGEREIARRIDYR
;
A
#
# COMPACT_ATOMS: atom_id res chain seq x y z
N MET A 1 -7.84 19.00 -19.25
CA MET A 1 -6.51 19.48 -19.64
C MET A 1 -5.55 18.32 -19.46
N GLN A 2 -4.85 17.88 -20.51
CA GLN A 2 -3.81 16.86 -20.41
C GLN A 2 -2.49 17.57 -20.06
N PHE A 3 -1.88 17.24 -18.93
CA PHE A 3 -0.58 17.77 -18.55
C PHE A 3 0.50 17.10 -19.41
N GLN A 4 1.30 17.90 -20.10
CA GLN A 4 2.52 17.40 -20.74
C GLN A 4 3.56 17.14 -19.67
N ILE A 5 4.01 15.88 -19.56
CA ILE A 5 5.07 15.51 -18.64
C ILE A 5 6.40 15.90 -19.29
N PRO A 6 7.24 16.72 -18.63
CA PRO A 6 8.57 17.03 -19.15
C PRO A 6 9.40 15.76 -19.28
N GLN A 7 9.92 15.50 -20.47
CA GLN A 7 10.60 14.25 -20.83
C GLN A 7 12.03 14.11 -20.27
N PHE A 8 12.58 15.17 -19.65
CA PHE A 8 13.98 15.20 -19.17
C PHE A 8 14.14 15.30 -17.66
N ILE A 9 13.14 14.93 -16.87
CA ILE A 9 13.26 14.97 -15.40
C ILE A 9 14.28 13.98 -14.84
N GLU A 10 14.60 12.92 -15.59
CA GLU A 10 15.50 11.85 -15.13
C GLU A 10 16.97 12.07 -15.53
N VAL A 11 17.24 13.02 -16.45
CA VAL A 11 18.59 13.28 -16.93
C VAL A 11 19.26 14.30 -16.02
N GLU A 12 20.37 13.89 -15.40
CA GLU A 12 21.16 14.77 -14.54
C GLU A 12 21.81 15.90 -15.36
N ASN A 13 21.78 17.12 -14.82
CA ASN A 13 22.38 18.28 -15.48
C ASN A 13 23.91 18.11 -15.60
N LYS A 14 24.42 18.22 -16.82
CA LYS A 14 25.86 18.25 -17.11
C LYS A 14 26.38 19.66 -16.86
N ILE A 15 27.21 19.83 -15.84
CA ILE A 15 27.70 21.14 -15.39
C ILE A 15 29.15 21.35 -15.84
N VAL A 16 29.96 20.28 -15.84
CA VAL A 16 31.39 20.35 -16.17
C VAL A 16 31.63 19.57 -17.45
N GLY A 17 31.50 20.26 -18.60
CA GLY A 17 31.63 19.64 -19.91
C GLY A 17 30.63 18.48 -20.10
N PRO A 18 31.09 17.24 -20.38
CA PRO A 18 30.22 16.09 -20.52
C PRO A 18 29.75 15.47 -19.19
N LEU A 19 30.29 15.91 -18.05
CA LEU A 19 30.09 15.30 -16.74
C LEU A 19 28.97 15.98 -15.94
N ALA A 20 28.15 15.17 -15.29
CA ALA A 20 27.27 15.62 -14.23
C ALA A 20 28.08 16.01 -12.99
N LEU A 21 27.52 16.88 -12.13
CA LEU A 21 28.20 17.34 -10.92
C LEU A 21 28.69 16.18 -10.04
N ARG A 22 27.85 15.15 -9.88
CA ARG A 22 28.18 13.96 -9.07
C ARG A 22 29.36 13.19 -9.67
N GLN A 23 29.38 13.02 -10.99
CA GLN A 23 30.46 12.33 -11.71
C GLN A 23 31.79 13.09 -11.58
N PHE A 24 31.73 14.41 -11.73
CA PHE A 24 32.87 15.28 -11.50
C PHE A 24 33.40 15.15 -10.06
N LEU A 25 32.52 15.16 -9.05
CA LEU A 25 32.94 15.01 -7.65
C LEU A 25 33.64 13.69 -7.36
N TYR A 26 33.22 12.56 -7.97
CA TYR A 26 33.92 11.29 -7.80
C TYR A 26 35.33 11.32 -8.40
N LEU A 27 35.48 11.87 -9.61
CA LEU A 27 36.77 11.97 -10.28
C LEU A 27 37.69 12.98 -9.59
N ALA A 28 37.16 14.14 -9.22
CA ALA A 28 37.88 15.19 -8.49
C ALA A 28 38.31 14.70 -7.10
N GLY A 29 37.44 13.97 -6.39
CA GLY A 29 37.77 13.38 -5.09
C GLY A 29 38.91 12.36 -5.19
N ALA A 30 38.86 11.47 -6.19
CA ALA A 30 39.94 10.51 -6.44
C ALA A 30 41.25 11.20 -6.87
N GLY A 31 41.17 12.22 -7.74
CA GLY A 31 42.34 13.00 -8.15
C GLY A 31 42.98 13.75 -6.99
N ALA A 32 42.17 14.41 -6.15
CA ALA A 32 42.64 15.11 -4.96
C ALA A 32 43.28 14.15 -3.95
N LEU A 33 42.66 12.99 -3.71
CA LEU A 33 43.19 11.98 -2.80
C LEU A 33 44.49 11.36 -3.35
N SER A 34 44.57 11.11 -4.66
CA SER A 34 45.80 10.64 -5.31
C SER A 34 46.92 11.67 -5.20
N PHE A 35 46.61 12.96 -5.35
CA PHE A 35 47.57 14.04 -5.18
C PHE A 35 48.13 14.10 -3.76
N ILE A 36 47.29 13.90 -2.74
CA ILE A 36 47.77 13.81 -1.34
C ILE A 36 48.69 12.60 -1.17
N PHE A 37 48.31 11.43 -1.69
CA PHE A 37 49.12 10.22 -1.58
C PHE A 37 50.47 10.30 -2.30
N TYR A 38 50.60 11.15 -3.32
CA TYR A 38 51.87 11.38 -3.99
C TYR A 38 52.95 11.90 -3.04
N PHE A 39 52.56 12.68 -2.02
CA PHE A 39 53.50 13.22 -1.03
C PHE A 39 53.81 12.27 0.13
N VAL A 40 52.96 11.26 0.35
CA VAL A 40 53.04 10.37 1.53
C VAL A 40 53.65 9.02 1.18
N LEU A 41 53.46 8.53 -0.05
CA LEU A 41 53.82 7.18 -0.46
C LEU A 41 55.00 7.17 -1.42
N GLU A 42 55.74 6.07 -1.42
CA GLU A 42 56.77 5.78 -2.42
C GLU A 42 56.15 5.73 -3.83
N ILE A 43 56.89 6.15 -4.87
CA ILE A 43 56.37 6.29 -6.25
C ILE A 43 55.64 5.04 -6.75
N TRP A 44 56.16 3.84 -6.45
CA TRP A 44 55.59 2.58 -6.94
C TRP A 44 54.27 2.23 -6.24
N LEU A 45 54.18 2.46 -4.92
CA LEU A 45 52.96 2.29 -4.13
C LEU A 45 51.90 3.29 -4.53
N TRP A 46 52.30 4.55 -4.71
CA TRP A 46 51.42 5.62 -5.16
C TRP A 46 50.77 5.29 -6.51
N LEU A 47 51.56 4.82 -7.48
CA LEU A 47 51.05 4.49 -8.81
C LEU A 47 50.03 3.35 -8.76
N LEU A 48 50.31 2.31 -7.96
CA LEU A 48 49.39 1.19 -7.78
C LEU A 48 48.08 1.61 -7.11
N ILE A 49 48.15 2.37 -6.02
CA ILE A 49 46.96 2.84 -5.28
C ILE A 49 46.15 3.80 -6.15
N THR A 50 46.81 4.70 -6.86
CA THR A 50 46.16 5.64 -7.77
C THR A 50 45.45 4.92 -8.91
N ALA A 51 46.05 3.88 -9.49
CA ALA A 51 45.41 3.08 -10.54
C ALA A 51 44.12 2.41 -10.03
N ILE A 52 44.18 1.78 -8.85
CA ILE A 52 43.01 1.13 -8.23
C ILE A 52 41.92 2.16 -7.92
N MET A 53 42.29 3.28 -7.29
CA MET A 53 41.34 4.32 -6.90
C MET A 53 40.72 5.03 -8.11
N GLY A 54 41.51 5.27 -9.16
CA GLY A 54 41.03 5.80 -10.43
C GLY A 54 40.03 4.86 -11.10
N ALA A 55 40.33 3.56 -11.14
CA ALA A 55 39.41 2.55 -11.68
C ALA A 55 38.07 2.52 -10.91
N ILE A 56 38.12 2.61 -9.57
CA ILE A 56 36.92 2.68 -8.73
C ILE A 56 36.12 3.96 -9.00
N ALA A 57 36.78 5.11 -9.08
CA ALA A 57 36.13 6.40 -9.33
C ALA A 57 35.45 6.46 -10.70
N ILE A 58 36.11 5.95 -11.75
CA ILE A 58 35.54 5.84 -13.10
C ILE A 58 34.32 4.89 -13.08
N SER A 59 34.45 3.76 -12.39
CA SER A 59 33.35 2.79 -12.26
C SER A 59 32.13 3.41 -11.57
N LEU A 60 32.33 4.14 -10.47
CA LEU A 60 31.26 4.83 -9.74
C LEU A 60 30.62 5.97 -10.56
N ALA A 61 31.39 6.65 -11.40
CA ALA A 61 30.89 7.79 -12.18
C ALA A 61 30.05 7.36 -13.40
N PHE A 62 30.45 6.29 -14.10
CA PHE A 62 29.85 5.96 -15.41
C PHE A 62 29.01 4.69 -15.43
N ILE A 63 29.25 3.71 -14.54
CA ILE A 63 28.54 2.45 -14.59
C ILE A 63 27.13 2.63 -14.04
N LYS A 64 26.14 2.19 -14.82
CA LYS A 64 24.75 2.09 -14.42
C LYS A 64 24.29 0.66 -14.68
N TYR A 65 23.60 0.07 -13.72
CA TYR A 65 23.03 -1.26 -13.83
C TYR A 65 21.52 -1.18 -13.68
N ASN A 66 20.77 -1.70 -14.65
CA ASN A 66 19.30 -1.61 -14.70
C ASN A 66 18.75 -0.19 -14.44
N GLY A 67 19.37 0.82 -15.06
CA GLY A 67 18.97 2.22 -14.90
C GLY A 67 19.34 2.86 -13.55
N GLN A 68 19.95 2.11 -12.63
CA GLN A 68 20.39 2.63 -11.34
C GLN A 68 21.89 2.95 -11.36
N PRO A 69 22.31 4.10 -10.79
CA PRO A 69 23.73 4.44 -10.70
C PRO A 69 24.44 3.52 -9.70
N LEU A 70 25.66 3.08 -10.03
CA LEU A 70 26.46 2.18 -9.20
C LEU A 70 26.64 2.63 -7.75
N PRO A 71 26.84 3.94 -7.43
CA PRO A 71 26.91 4.41 -6.04
C PRO A 71 25.68 4.04 -5.19
N LYS A 72 24.48 4.08 -5.78
CA LYS A 72 23.24 3.70 -5.07
C LYS A 72 23.22 2.20 -4.78
N ILE A 73 23.64 1.39 -5.74
CA ILE A 73 23.72 -0.06 -5.60
C ILE A 73 24.77 -0.42 -4.54
N ALA A 74 25.94 0.20 -4.59
CA ALA A 74 27.00 0.02 -3.60
C ALA A 74 26.52 0.38 -2.19
N TRP A 75 25.80 1.48 -2.03
CA TRP A 75 25.21 1.87 -0.75
C TRP A 75 24.20 0.84 -0.23
N ILE A 76 23.32 0.34 -1.10
CA ILE A 76 22.35 -0.69 -0.73
C ILE A 76 23.05 -2.00 -0.34
N ALA A 77 24.05 -2.43 -1.13
CA ALA A 77 24.83 -3.63 -0.87
C ALA A 77 25.59 -3.53 0.47
N PHE A 78 26.22 -2.38 0.72
CA PHE A 78 26.91 -2.10 1.97
C PHE A 78 25.93 -2.11 3.16
N SER A 79 24.81 -1.40 3.04
CA SER A 79 23.75 -1.36 4.07
C SER A 79 23.17 -2.76 4.34
N PHE A 80 22.97 -3.57 3.31
CA PHE A 80 22.49 -4.94 3.44
C PHE A 80 23.49 -5.85 4.17
N PHE A 81 24.78 -5.70 3.89
CA PHE A 81 25.84 -6.47 4.53
C PHE A 81 26.01 -6.08 6.01
N TRP A 82 25.92 -4.77 6.32
CA TRP A 82 26.17 -4.26 7.66
C TRP A 82 24.95 -4.39 8.60
N ARG A 83 23.73 -4.42 8.06
CA ARG A 83 22.52 -4.50 8.88
C ARG A 83 22.34 -5.91 9.45
N PRO A 84 21.99 -6.02 10.75
CA PRO A 84 21.66 -7.32 11.33
C PRO A 84 20.37 -7.86 10.72
N LYS A 85 20.38 -9.16 10.35
CA LYS A 85 19.27 -9.83 9.68
C LYS A 85 18.31 -10.44 10.70
N PHE A 86 17.54 -9.59 11.39
CA PHE A 86 16.51 -10.07 12.31
C PHE A 86 15.23 -10.42 11.53
N TYR A 87 15.00 -11.71 11.34
CA TYR A 87 13.75 -12.23 10.77
C TYR A 87 12.76 -12.51 11.91
N LEU A 88 12.13 -11.45 12.41
CA LEU A 88 11.04 -11.60 13.37
C LEU A 88 9.73 -11.73 12.61
N TRP A 89 8.98 -12.80 12.87
CA TRP A 89 7.61 -12.88 12.42
C TRP A 89 6.79 -11.84 13.18
N GLN A 90 6.34 -10.81 12.47
CA GLN A 90 5.40 -9.83 13.00
C GLN A 90 4.03 -10.15 12.44
N ARG A 91 3.12 -10.60 13.30
CA ARG A 91 1.71 -10.67 12.94
C ARG A 91 1.26 -9.25 12.65
N GLU A 92 0.91 -8.96 11.40
CA GLU A 92 0.16 -7.74 11.11
C GLU A 92 -1.18 -7.84 11.84
N ALA A 93 -1.24 -7.25 13.04
CA ALA A 93 -2.50 -6.91 13.65
C ALA A 93 -3.09 -5.79 12.78
N LYS A 94 -3.77 -6.18 11.69
CA LYS A 94 -4.73 -5.29 11.05
C LYS A 94 -5.75 -4.94 12.12
N LEU A 95 -5.51 -3.85 12.82
CA LEU A 95 -6.56 -3.10 13.48
C LEU A 95 -7.47 -2.69 12.34
N ILE A 96 -8.49 -3.51 12.09
CA ILE A 96 -9.61 -3.10 11.26
C ILE A 96 -10.19 -1.93 12.06
N SER A 97 -9.76 -0.72 11.71
CA SER A 97 -10.45 0.50 12.09
C SER A 97 -11.79 0.39 11.42
N ILE A 98 -12.74 -0.24 12.11
CA ILE A 98 -14.15 -0.11 11.79
C ILE A 98 -14.34 1.40 11.75
N PRO A 99 -14.73 1.99 10.59
CA PRO A 99 -14.99 3.41 10.55
C PRO A 99 -15.91 3.69 11.72
N GLU A 100 -15.50 4.60 12.60
CA GLU A 100 -16.30 5.05 13.71
C GLU A 100 -17.52 5.70 13.06
N VAL A 101 -18.54 4.88 12.79
CA VAL A 101 -19.85 5.37 12.42
C VAL A 101 -20.24 6.12 13.67
N GLU A 102 -20.17 7.45 13.60
CA GLU A 102 -20.87 8.35 14.52
C GLU A 102 -22.36 8.06 14.39
N GLU A 103 -22.79 6.89 14.88
CA GLU A 103 -24.16 6.73 15.32
C GLU A 103 -24.24 7.72 16.47
N LYS A 104 -24.82 8.90 16.19
CA LYS A 104 -25.45 9.74 17.21
C LYS A 104 -26.32 8.79 18.02
N ARG A 105 -25.78 8.24 19.12
CA ARG A 105 -26.52 7.36 20.02
C ARG A 105 -27.68 8.21 20.49
N LYS A 106 -28.85 8.00 19.89
CA LYS A 106 -30.08 8.64 20.35
C LYS A 106 -30.13 8.36 21.85
N THR A 107 -30.30 9.41 22.65
CA THR A 107 -30.42 9.24 24.09
C THR A 107 -31.57 8.27 24.36
N LEU A 108 -31.49 7.48 25.44
CA LEU A 108 -32.52 6.50 25.77
C LEU A 108 -33.92 7.13 25.73
N GLN A 109 -34.05 8.38 26.16
CA GLN A 109 -35.28 9.16 26.06
C GLN A 109 -35.78 9.36 24.62
N GLN A 110 -34.91 9.74 23.68
CA GLN A 110 -35.27 9.88 22.27
C GLN A 110 -35.71 8.53 21.67
N PHE A 111 -35.04 7.45 22.03
CA PHE A 111 -35.40 6.10 21.61
C PHE A 111 -36.80 5.70 22.13
N PHE A 112 -37.12 5.95 23.40
CA PHE A 112 -38.45 5.68 23.97
C PHE A 112 -39.54 6.59 23.39
N SER A 113 -39.22 7.83 23.00
CA SER A 113 -40.18 8.75 22.38
C SER A 113 -40.60 8.34 20.96
N GLU A 114 -39.73 7.65 20.24
CA GLU A 114 -39.98 7.17 18.88
C GLU A 114 -40.72 5.81 18.85
N MET A 115 -40.91 5.16 20.00
CA MET A 115 -41.59 3.87 20.04
C MET A 115 -43.12 4.03 19.93
N PRO A 116 -43.79 3.17 19.15
CA PRO A 116 -45.24 3.07 19.18
C PRO A 116 -45.72 2.62 20.56
N SER A 117 -46.91 3.06 20.96
CA SER A 117 -47.51 2.68 22.24
C SER A 117 -47.60 1.16 22.37
N VAL A 118 -47.49 0.64 23.59
CA VAL A 118 -47.57 -0.81 23.88
C VAL A 118 -48.84 -1.43 23.29
N LYS A 119 -49.95 -0.68 23.29
CA LYS A 119 -51.22 -1.10 22.67
C LYS A 119 -51.11 -1.28 21.16
N LYS A 120 -50.41 -0.37 20.47
CA LYS A 120 -50.16 -0.44 19.03
C LYS A 120 -49.23 -1.60 18.68
N LEU A 121 -48.19 -1.85 19.48
CA LEU A 121 -47.32 -3.02 19.32
C LEU A 121 -48.09 -4.34 19.51
N TRP A 122 -48.98 -4.39 20.51
CA TRP A 122 -49.80 -5.58 20.76
C TRP A 122 -50.82 -5.81 19.64
N GLN A 123 -51.43 -4.74 19.13
CA GLN A 123 -52.27 -4.79 17.93
C GLN A 123 -51.46 -5.29 16.73
N ASP A 124 -50.32 -4.65 16.42
CA ASP A 124 -49.46 -5.06 15.32
C ASP A 124 -49.01 -6.52 15.45
N LEU A 125 -48.69 -7.02 16.65
CA LEU A 125 -48.35 -8.44 16.85
C LEU A 125 -49.49 -9.41 16.49
N ILE A 126 -50.74 -8.99 16.68
CA ILE A 126 -51.93 -9.81 16.43
C ILE A 126 -52.47 -9.61 15.00
N THR A 127 -52.24 -8.45 14.39
CA THR A 127 -52.68 -8.13 13.01
C THR A 127 -51.60 -8.29 11.95
N THR A 128 -50.32 -8.39 12.32
CA THR A 128 -49.23 -8.55 11.35
C THR A 128 -49.29 -9.95 10.72
N LYS A 129 -49.88 -10.02 9.54
CA LYS A 129 -49.81 -11.19 8.65
C LYS A 129 -48.50 -11.25 7.84
N THR A 130 -47.69 -10.20 7.85
CA THR A 130 -46.44 -10.11 7.09
C THR A 130 -45.24 -10.53 7.93
N PRO A 131 -44.38 -11.45 7.45
CA PRO A 131 -43.18 -11.82 8.20
C PRO A 131 -42.26 -10.61 8.41
N ILE A 132 -41.80 -10.41 9.65
CA ILE A 132 -40.93 -9.27 10.04
C ILE A 132 -39.66 -9.29 9.18
N PRO A 133 -39.41 -8.26 8.35
CA PRO A 133 -38.22 -8.23 7.49
C PRO A 133 -36.97 -8.20 8.37
N LYS A 134 -36.01 -9.09 8.10
CA LYS A 134 -34.71 -9.28 8.80
C LYS A 134 -34.72 -10.09 10.11
N ARG A 135 -35.85 -10.67 10.53
CA ARG A 135 -35.86 -11.60 11.69
C ARG A 135 -35.03 -12.87 11.45
N GLU A 136 -34.97 -13.30 10.19
CA GLU A 136 -34.23 -14.48 9.74
C GLU A 136 -32.93 -14.08 9.01
N LYS A 137 -32.07 -13.27 9.64
CA LYS A 137 -30.69 -13.18 9.16
C LYS A 137 -30.04 -14.54 9.38
N GLY A 138 -30.06 -15.38 8.34
CA GLY A 138 -29.42 -16.69 8.34
C GLY A 138 -27.98 -16.58 8.84
N LEU A 139 -27.57 -17.56 9.65
CA LEU A 139 -26.22 -17.71 10.19
C LEU A 139 -25.19 -17.34 9.13
N ARG A 140 -24.38 -16.31 9.43
CA ARG A 140 -23.25 -15.91 8.59
C ARG A 140 -22.32 -17.11 8.42
N THR A 141 -22.25 -17.69 7.23
CA THR A 141 -21.29 -18.76 6.96
C THR A 141 -19.87 -18.20 7.03
N PRO A 142 -18.91 -18.92 7.64
CA PRO A 142 -17.59 -18.37 7.96
C PRO A 142 -16.58 -18.44 6.80
N TYR A 143 -17.01 -18.77 5.57
CA TYR A 143 -16.09 -18.90 4.45
C TYR A 143 -15.83 -17.55 3.75
N TRP A 144 -14.60 -17.05 3.94
CA TRP A 144 -13.87 -16.08 3.12
C TRP A 144 -14.71 -15.15 2.24
N GLY A 145 -15.16 -14.04 2.82
CA GLY A 145 -15.36 -12.74 2.16
C GLY A 145 -16.45 -12.61 1.08
N ARG A 146 -17.08 -13.70 0.63
CA ARG A 146 -18.16 -13.65 -0.37
C ARG A 146 -19.52 -13.77 0.30
N GLN A 147 -20.19 -12.63 0.47
CA GLN A 147 -21.61 -12.62 0.84
C GLN A 147 -22.41 -13.28 -0.30
N PRO A 148 -23.22 -14.33 -0.05
CA PRO A 148 -24.10 -14.86 -1.08
C PRO A 148 -25.06 -13.75 -1.50
N LYS A 149 -25.13 -13.43 -2.80
CA LYS A 149 -26.08 -12.46 -3.34
C LYS A 149 -27.49 -13.00 -3.10
N GLU A 150 -28.28 -12.32 -2.27
CA GLU A 150 -29.69 -12.62 -2.10
C GLU A 150 -30.40 -12.42 -3.45
N LYS A 151 -31.02 -13.49 -3.98
CA LYS A 151 -31.82 -13.44 -5.21
C LYS A 151 -33.29 -13.53 -4.83
N PHE A 152 -34.08 -12.57 -5.30
CA PHE A 152 -35.54 -12.55 -5.14
C PHE A 152 -36.19 -12.84 -6.49
N GLU A 153 -37.22 -13.68 -6.48
CA GLU A 153 -38.03 -13.97 -7.66
C GLU A 153 -39.49 -13.61 -7.39
N ILE A 154 -40.16 -13.07 -8.41
CA ILE A 154 -41.59 -12.77 -8.36
C ILE A 154 -42.32 -14.01 -8.86
N PHE A 155 -43.16 -14.61 -8.03
CA PHE A 155 -44.02 -15.71 -8.47
C PHE A 155 -45.49 -15.30 -8.35
N ARG A 156 -46.32 -15.89 -9.21
CA ARG A 156 -47.76 -15.64 -9.24
C ARG A 156 -48.46 -16.78 -8.51
N LYS A 157 -49.24 -16.46 -7.48
CA LYS A 157 -50.09 -17.43 -6.79
C LYS A 157 -51.26 -17.83 -7.69
N LEU A 158 -51.87 -18.98 -7.39
CA LEU A 158 -53.09 -19.44 -8.07
C LEU A 158 -54.25 -18.43 -7.93
N THR A 159 -54.22 -17.59 -6.89
CA THR A 159 -55.15 -16.46 -6.68
C THR A 159 -54.89 -15.26 -7.59
N GLY A 160 -53.84 -15.27 -8.42
CA GLY A 160 -53.48 -14.19 -9.36
C GLY A 160 -52.57 -13.11 -8.79
N GLU A 161 -52.40 -13.07 -7.46
CA GLU A 161 -51.52 -12.12 -6.76
C GLU A 161 -50.04 -12.41 -7.05
N ARG A 162 -49.26 -11.34 -7.21
CA ARG A 162 -47.80 -11.41 -7.41
C ARG A 162 -47.10 -11.19 -6.08
N GLU A 163 -46.30 -12.16 -5.65
CA GLU A 163 -45.53 -12.06 -4.42
C GLU A 163 -44.03 -12.22 -4.70
N ILE A 164 -43.23 -11.50 -3.92
CA ILE A 164 -41.77 -11.54 -3.98
C ILE A 164 -41.30 -12.54 -2.92
N ALA A 165 -40.66 -13.62 -3.34
CA ALA A 165 -40.03 -14.57 -2.42
C ALA A 165 -38.53 -14.71 -2.68
N ARG A 166 -37.80 -15.06 -1.63
CA ARG A 166 -36.37 -15.38 -1.74
C ARG A 166 -36.22 -16.73 -2.45
N ARG A 167 -35.39 -16.77 -3.48
CA ARG A 167 -35.01 -18.03 -4.15
C ARG A 167 -34.07 -18.81 -3.24
N ILE A 168 -34.48 -19.99 -2.79
CA ILE A 168 -33.65 -20.93 -2.04
C ILE A 168 -33.30 -22.07 -2.99
N ASP A 169 -32.07 -22.06 -3.49
CA ASP A 169 -31.55 -23.17 -4.29
C ASP A 169 -31.11 -24.26 -3.30
N TYR A 170 -31.97 -25.25 -3.06
CA TYR A 170 -31.56 -26.48 -2.39
C TYR A 170 -30.59 -27.21 -3.33
N ARG A 171 -29.37 -27.50 -2.86
CA ARG A 171 -28.36 -28.25 -3.60
C ARG A 171 -28.17 -29.61 -2.97
#